data_AF-A0AAP8N6V7-F1
#
_entry.id   AF-A0AAP8N6V7-F1
#
_cell.length_a   1.000
_cell.length_b   1.000
_cell.length_c   1.000
_cell.angle_alpha   90.00
_cell.angle_beta   90.00
_cell.angle_gamma   90.00
#
_symmetry.space_group_name_H-M   'P 1'
#
loop_
_entity.id
_entity.type
_entity.pdbx_description
1 polymer ?
#
loop_
_entity_poly.entity_id
_entity_poly.type
_entity_poly.pdbx_seq_one_letter_code
_entity_poly.pdbx_strand_id
1 'polypeptide(L)'
;FFSLSAELDHQHEYSVAWIDCLAKGTQTGRGVFIVGDHARYGSLEVDERAKLSMPLTPPVSLINNLSLRAFNDMYWRVHPAQSTCKRGDY
;
A
#
# COMPACT_ATOMS: atom_id res chain seq x y z
N PHE A 1 -0.91 -11.85 -2.83
CA PHE A 1 0.09 -11.52 -1.81
C PHE A 1 1.17 -12.59 -1.69
N PHE A 2 0.86 -13.78 -1.15
CA PHE A 2 1.88 -14.79 -0.81
C PHE A 2 2.82 -15.18 -1.97
N SER A 3 2.28 -15.31 -3.19
CA SER A 3 3.10 -15.57 -4.39
C SER A 3 4.10 -14.45 -4.68
N LEU A 4 3.68 -13.18 -4.58
CA LEU A 4 4.56 -12.03 -4.80
C LEU A 4 5.62 -11.90 -3.71
N SER A 5 5.27 -12.21 -2.45
CA SER A 5 6.24 -12.24 -1.36
C SER A 5 7.30 -13.32 -1.59
N ALA A 6 6.91 -14.55 -1.92
CA ALA A 6 7.88 -15.61 -2.19
C ALA A 6 8.81 -15.29 -3.38
N GLU A 7 8.32 -14.55 -4.38
CA GLU A 7 9.08 -14.19 -5.57
C GLU A 7 10.02 -13.00 -5.32
N LEU A 8 9.49 -11.90 -4.77
CA LEU A 8 10.16 -10.59 -4.77
C LEU A 8 10.89 -10.26 -3.47
N ASP A 9 10.51 -10.87 -2.34
CA ASP A 9 11.10 -10.55 -1.02
C ASP A 9 12.60 -10.80 -0.97
N HIS A 10 13.08 -11.84 -1.65
CA HIS A 10 14.52 -12.15 -1.73
C HIS A 10 15.27 -11.34 -2.80
N GLN A 11 14.55 -10.66 -3.69
CA GLN A 11 15.14 -9.90 -4.81
C GLN A 11 15.36 -8.42 -4.48
N HIS A 12 14.72 -7.92 -3.42
CA HIS A 12 14.75 -6.52 -3.03
C HIS A 12 15.18 -6.34 -1.58
N GLU A 13 15.84 -5.23 -1.28
CA GLU A 13 16.31 -4.92 0.07
C GLU A 13 15.15 -4.61 1.03
N TYR A 14 14.05 -4.05 0.51
CA TYR A 14 12.85 -3.72 1.26
C TYR A 14 11.60 -4.31 0.64
N SER A 15 10.74 -4.87 1.49
CA SER A 15 9.40 -5.34 1.14
C SER A 15 8.39 -4.86 2.19
N VAL A 16 7.23 -4.40 1.71
CA VAL A 16 6.11 -3.94 2.54
C VAL A 16 4.81 -4.36 1.86
N ALA A 17 3.81 -4.72 2.65
CA ALA A 17 2.53 -5.14 2.13
C ALA A 17 1.35 -4.56 2.91
N TRP A 18 0.32 -4.18 2.16
CA TRP A 18 -1.00 -3.89 2.68
C TRP A 18 -1.92 -5.06 2.39
N ILE A 19 -2.39 -5.77 3.41
CA ILE A 19 -3.26 -6.96 3.25
C ILE A 19 -4.68 -6.64 3.74
N ASP A 20 -5.68 -6.94 2.92
CA ASP A 20 -7.08 -6.82 3.33
C ASP A 20 -7.55 -8.10 4.04
N CYS A 21 -7.52 -8.07 5.37
CA CYS A 21 -7.97 -9.18 6.22
C CYS A 21 -9.50 -9.35 6.28
N LEU A 22 -10.28 -8.39 5.77
CA LEU A 22 -11.75 -8.47 5.75
C LEU A 22 -12.29 -9.12 4.48
N ALA A 23 -11.44 -9.30 3.47
CA ALA A 23 -11.79 -9.98 2.24
C ALA A 23 -12.11 -11.47 2.50
N LYS A 24 -13.16 -11.96 1.85
CA LYS A 24 -13.64 -13.36 1.98
C LYS A 24 -13.81 -14.00 0.61
N GLY A 25 -13.77 -15.34 0.58
CA GLY A 25 -13.99 -16.13 -0.63
C GLY A 25 -12.86 -16.00 -1.64
N THR A 26 -13.20 -15.72 -2.90
CA THR A 26 -12.24 -15.57 -4.01
C THR A 26 -11.32 -14.34 -3.87
N GLN A 27 -11.64 -13.43 -2.94
CA GLN A 27 -10.88 -12.21 -2.69
C GLN A 27 -9.94 -12.32 -1.48
N THR A 28 -9.94 -13.46 -0.77
CA THR A 28 -9.09 -13.67 0.42
C THR A 28 -7.61 -13.53 0.07
N GLY A 29 -6.87 -12.75 0.87
CA GLY A 29 -5.43 -12.54 0.68
C GLY A 29 -5.08 -11.54 -0.44
N ARG A 30 -6.07 -10.76 -0.91
CA ARG A 30 -5.81 -9.58 -1.75
C ARG A 30 -5.08 -8.50 -0.94
N GLY A 31 -4.26 -7.73 -1.62
CA GLY A 31 -3.43 -6.73 -0.96
C GLY A 31 -2.38 -6.14 -1.89
N VAL A 32 -1.95 -4.94 -1.58
CA VAL A 32 -0.93 -4.21 -2.33
C VAL A 32 0.44 -4.64 -1.80
N PHE A 33 1.32 -5.09 -2.69
CA PHE A 33 2.69 -5.47 -2.36
C PHE A 33 3.64 -4.43 -2.96
N ILE A 34 4.54 -3.91 -2.14
CA ILE A 34 5.48 -2.86 -2.50
C ILE A 34 6.87 -3.37 -2.13
N VAL A 35 7.78 -3.30 -3.10
CA VAL A 35 9.19 -3.61 -2.90
C VAL A 35 10.03 -2.44 -3.38
N GLY A 36 11.22 -2.30 -2.81
CA GLY A 36 12.11 -1.22 -3.17
C GLY A 36 13.55 -1.52 -2.79
N ASP A 37 14.45 -0.87 -3.53
CA ASP A 37 15.88 -0.87 -3.30
C ASP A 37 16.38 0.56 -3.16
N HIS A 38 17.53 0.73 -2.53
CA HIS A 38 18.21 2.02 -2.53
C HIS A 38 18.58 2.44 -3.95
N ALA A 39 18.28 3.70 -4.28
CA ALA A 39 18.77 4.30 -5.51
C ALA A 39 20.30 4.42 -5.45
N ARG A 40 21.00 3.80 -6.42
CA ARG A 40 22.47 3.82 -6.47
C ARG A 40 23.05 5.18 -6.89
N TYR A 41 22.27 5.97 -7.63
CA TYR A 41 22.66 7.26 -8.20
C TYR A 41 21.44 8.17 -8.30
N GLY A 42 21.63 9.48 -8.17
CA GLY A 42 20.57 10.51 -8.24
C GLY A 42 20.63 11.49 -7.07
N SER A 43 20.11 12.69 -7.25
CA SER A 43 19.87 13.64 -6.16
C SER A 43 18.76 13.12 -5.26
N LEU A 44 18.90 13.33 -3.95
CA LEU A 44 17.81 13.15 -2.99
C LEU A 44 16.85 14.34 -3.16
N GLU A 45 15.87 14.20 -4.03
CA GLU A 45 14.83 15.21 -4.21
C GLU A 45 13.64 14.89 -3.32
N VAL A 46 13.58 15.60 -2.19
CA VAL A 46 12.49 15.49 -1.22
C VAL A 46 11.25 16.12 -1.80
N ASP A 47 10.34 15.26 -2.26
CA ASP A 47 9.01 15.67 -2.69
C ASP A 47 8.23 16.09 -1.44
N GLU A 48 7.90 17.38 -1.33
CA GLU A 48 7.09 17.91 -0.24
C GLU A 48 5.65 17.42 -0.37
N ARG A 49 5.42 16.15 -0.03
CA ARG A 49 4.08 15.58 0.02
C ARG A 49 3.24 16.38 0.99
N ALA A 50 2.10 16.84 0.51
CA ALA A 50 1.08 17.46 1.32
C ALA A 50 0.72 16.53 2.48
N LYS A 51 1.08 16.93 3.70
CA LYS A 51 0.69 16.21 4.91
C LYS A 51 -0.83 16.37 5.05
N LEU A 52 -1.57 15.29 4.82
CA LEU A 52 -2.99 15.26 5.11
C LEU A 52 -3.18 15.24 6.63
N SER A 53 -3.24 16.43 7.23
CA SER A 53 -3.59 16.56 8.65
C SER A 53 -5.09 16.39 8.79
N MET A 54 -5.54 15.46 9.63
CA MET A 54 -6.96 15.30 9.93
C MET A 54 -7.33 16.31 11.02
N PRO A 55 -8.05 17.40 10.71
CA PRO A 55 -8.19 18.54 11.61
C PRO A 55 -9.20 18.29 12.75
N LEU A 56 -9.98 17.21 12.65
CA LEU A 56 -11.08 16.91 13.54
C LEU A 56 -11.14 15.40 13.79
N THR A 57 -11.20 15.00 15.06
CA THR A 57 -11.52 13.62 15.43
C THR A 57 -13.02 13.42 15.24
N PRO A 58 -13.47 12.52 14.34
CA PRO A 58 -14.88 12.31 14.10
C PRO A 58 -15.58 11.81 15.38
N PRO A 59 -16.82 12.26 15.65
CA PRO A 59 -17.56 11.90 16.87
C PRO A 59 -18.01 10.44 16.90
N VAL A 60 -17.88 9.74 15.76
CA VAL A 60 -18.15 8.31 15.61
C VAL A 60 -16.89 7.62 15.09
N SER A 61 -16.64 6.39 15.56
CA SER A 61 -15.50 5.61 15.10
C SER A 61 -15.63 5.25 13.62
N LEU A 62 -14.69 5.74 12.80
CA LEU A 62 -14.54 5.31 11.41
C LEU A 62 -13.93 3.91 11.28
N ILE A 63 -13.57 3.27 12.40
CA ILE A 63 -13.12 1.88 12.44
C ILE A 63 -14.33 1.00 12.73
N ASN A 64 -15.11 0.72 11.69
CA ASN A 64 -16.20 -0.27 11.73
C ASN A 64 -16.13 -1.18 10.50
N ASN A 65 -16.80 -2.33 10.55
CA ASN A 65 -16.67 -3.34 9.50
C ASN A 65 -17.13 -2.83 8.12
N LEU A 66 -18.12 -1.93 8.06
CA LEU A 66 -18.62 -1.38 6.80
C LEU A 66 -17.65 -0.35 6.23
N SER A 67 -17.18 0.59 7.04
CA SER A 67 -16.22 1.63 6.63
C SER A 67 -14.88 1.03 6.23
N LEU A 68 -14.39 0.04 6.98
CA LEU A 68 -13.14 -0.66 6.65
C LEU A 68 -13.24 -1.42 5.34
N ARG A 69 -14.38 -2.08 5.05
CA ARG A 69 -14.60 -2.73 3.76
C ARG A 69 -14.58 -1.73 2.60
N ALA A 70 -15.30 -0.63 2.74
CA ALA A 70 -15.34 0.43 1.72
C ALA A 70 -13.94 1.03 1.49
N PHE A 71 -13.21 1.31 2.57
CA PHE A 71 -11.84 1.81 2.49
C PHE A 71 -10.90 0.80 1.82
N ASN A 72 -10.94 -0.48 2.22
CA ASN A 72 -10.09 -1.51 1.64
C ASN A 72 -10.38 -1.73 0.15
N ASP A 73 -11.65 -1.74 -0.25
CA ASP A 73 -12.04 -1.82 -1.67
C ASP A 73 -11.54 -0.62 -2.47
N MET A 74 -11.68 0.59 -1.94
CA MET A 74 -11.20 1.80 -2.59
C MET A 74 -9.67 1.80 -2.69
N TYR A 75 -8.98 1.50 -1.60
CA TYR A 75 -7.52 1.45 -1.55
C TYR A 75 -6.95 0.43 -2.55
N TRP A 76 -7.56 -0.76 -2.62
CA TRP A 76 -7.21 -1.79 -3.59
C TRP A 76 -7.40 -1.31 -5.04
N ARG A 77 -8.50 -0.62 -5.34
CA ARG A 77 -8.81 -0.13 -6.71
C ARG A 77 -7.94 1.05 -7.16
N VAL A 78 -7.53 1.92 -6.23
CA VAL A 78 -6.67 3.07 -6.53
C VAL A 78 -5.26 2.61 -6.89
N HIS A 79 -4.81 1.47 -6.37
CA HIS A 79 -3.51 0.91 -6.71
C HIS A 79 -3.55 0.19 -8.06
N PRO A 80 -2.48 0.31 -8.86
CA PRO A 80 -2.42 -0.31 -10.17
C PRO A 80 -2.50 -1.83 -10.05
N ALA A 81 -3.32 -2.44 -10.89
CA ALA A 81 -3.47 -3.90 -10.96
C ALA A 81 -2.24 -4.61 -11.58
N GLN A 82 -1.38 -3.85 -12.27
CA GLN A 82 -0.14 -4.33 -12.84
C GLN A 82 1.06 -3.80 -12.06
N SER A 83 2.12 -4.59 -12.00
CA SER A 83 3.39 -4.22 -11.37
C SER A 83 3.93 -2.95 -12.02
N THR A 84 3.92 -1.83 -11.28
CA THR A 84 4.55 -0.59 -11.73
C THR A 84 5.88 -0.44 -11.04
N CYS A 85 6.96 -0.29 -11.80
CA CYS A 85 8.21 0.21 -11.26
C CYS A 85 8.15 1.73 -11.30
N LYS A 86 8.32 2.38 -10.15
CA LYS A 86 8.53 3.82 -10.07
C LYS A 86 9.77 4.06 -9.24
N ARG A 87 10.64 4.94 -9.71
CA ARG A 87 11.68 5.51 -8.87
C ARG A 87 11.01 6.46 -7.90
N GLY A 88 11.15 6.20 -6.60
CA GLY A 88 10.74 7.16 -5.59
C GLY A 88 11.71 8.33 -5.61
N ASP A 89 11.20 9.53 -5.89
CA ASP A 89 11.88 10.75 -5.49
C ASP A 89 11.52 10.91 -3.98
N TYR A 90 12.54 10.83 -3.12
CA TYR A 90 12.41 10.74 -1.65
C TYR A 90 12.55 12.09 -1.00
#